data_AF-A0A0G4MH93-F1
#
_entry.id   AF-A0A0G4MH93-F1
#
_cell.length_a   1.000
_cell.length_b   1.000
_cell.length_c   1.000
_cell.angle_alpha   90.00
_cell.angle_beta   90.00
_cell.angle_gamma   90.00
#
_symmetry.space_group_name_H-M   'P 1'
#
loop_
_entity.id
_entity.type
_entity.pdbx_description
1 polymer ?
#
loop_
_entity_poly.entity_id
_entity_poly.type
_entity_poly.pdbx_seq_one_letter_code
_entity_poly.pdbx_strand_id
1 'polypeptide(L)'
;MLLTFWKRKSYPTNLLFLSGFTLLEAYTVSVIVSFYKAPIVLNAVVLTAGIFVFLTLFACQTKYDFTSWAPYLFGSLWALLLFGLMAAFLPYNSTAELVYGGAAALIFSAYILVDTQLIMRKHHVEEEIA
;
A
#
# COMPACT_ATOMS: atom_id res chain seq x y z
N MET A 1 -5.84 -13.21 -1.38
CA MET A 1 -6.55 -12.38 -0.37
C MET A 1 -7.62 -13.12 0.44
N LEU A 2 -8.59 -13.83 -0.15
CA LEU A 2 -9.65 -14.51 0.64
C LEU A 2 -9.11 -15.63 1.54
N LEU A 3 -8.21 -16.48 1.01
CA LEU A 3 -7.58 -17.56 1.77
C LEU A 3 -6.68 -17.04 2.90
N THR A 4 -5.91 -15.97 2.64
CA THR A 4 -5.06 -15.33 3.66
C THR A 4 -5.91 -14.73 4.78
N PHE A 5 -7.06 -14.12 4.45
CA PHE A 5 -8.00 -13.61 5.45
C PHE A 5 -8.63 -14.74 6.28
N TRP A 6 -9.08 -15.82 5.62
CA TRP A 6 -9.72 -16.96 6.30
C TRP A 6 -8.79 -17.65 7.29
N LYS A 7 -7.51 -17.85 6.92
CA LYS A 7 -6.52 -18.52 7.78
C LYS A 7 -5.69 -17.58 8.64
N ARG A 8 -6.00 -16.28 8.72
CA ARG A 8 -5.16 -15.28 9.41
C ARG A 8 -4.75 -15.63 10.85
N LYS A 9 -5.60 -16.36 11.60
CA LYS A 9 -5.35 -16.76 13.01
C LYS A 9 -4.75 -18.17 13.18
N SER A 10 -4.44 -18.89 12.10
CA SER A 10 -3.99 -20.29 12.14
C SER A 10 -2.49 -20.40 11.86
N TYR A 11 -1.67 -20.49 12.90
CA TYR A 11 -0.22 -20.68 12.77
C TYR A 11 0.13 -22.17 12.58
N PRO A 12 1.07 -22.55 11.67
CA PRO A 12 1.89 -21.71 10.78
C PRO A 12 1.25 -21.46 9.40
N THR A 13 0.04 -21.97 9.16
CA THR A 13 -0.61 -21.94 7.84
C THR A 13 -0.85 -20.50 7.34
N ASN A 14 -1.04 -19.54 8.24
CA ASN A 14 -1.18 -18.12 7.92
C ASN A 14 0.06 -17.55 7.18
N LEU A 15 1.27 -17.90 7.63
CA LEU A 15 2.52 -17.45 7.02
C LEU A 15 2.73 -18.07 5.64
N LEU A 16 2.36 -19.35 5.47
CA LEU A 16 2.43 -20.02 4.16
C LEU A 16 1.50 -19.37 3.14
N PHE A 17 0.26 -19.08 3.52
CA PHE A 17 -0.67 -18.39 2.61
C PHE A 17 -0.26 -16.95 2.34
N LEU A 18 0.28 -16.26 3.36
CA LEU A 18 0.78 -14.90 3.20
C LEU A 18 1.98 -14.85 2.25
N SER A 19 2.98 -15.72 2.43
CA SER A 19 4.16 -15.77 1.56
C SER A 19 3.79 -16.13 0.12
N GLY A 20 2.91 -17.11 -0.07
CA GLY A 20 2.39 -17.47 -1.39
C GLY A 20 1.68 -16.30 -2.07
N PHE A 21 0.84 -15.57 -1.34
CA PHE A 21 0.19 -14.36 -1.86
C PHE A 21 1.21 -13.28 -2.24
N THR A 22 2.17 -12.99 -1.37
CA THR A 22 3.22 -11.99 -1.62
C THR A 22 4.07 -12.35 -2.84
N LEU A 23 4.39 -13.63 -3.07
CA LEU A 23 5.14 -14.08 -4.24
C LEU A 23 4.34 -13.89 -5.54
N LEU A 24 3.04 -14.17 -5.52
CA LEU A 24 2.17 -13.95 -6.68
C LEU A 24 2.08 -12.46 -7.03
N GLU A 25 1.92 -11.59 -6.04
CA GLU A 25 1.95 -10.13 -6.24
C GLU A 25 3.32 -9.63 -6.71
N ALA A 26 4.42 -10.17 -6.18
CA ALA A 26 5.76 -9.83 -6.66
C ALA A 26 5.96 -10.22 -8.13
N TYR A 27 5.40 -11.36 -8.56
CA TYR A 27 5.45 -11.79 -9.95
C TYR A 27 4.67 -10.85 -10.88
N THR A 28 3.44 -10.44 -10.51
CA THR A 28 2.65 -9.51 -11.33
C THR A 28 3.34 -8.16 -11.48
N VAL A 29 3.90 -7.61 -10.39
CA VAL A 29 4.69 -6.38 -10.42
C VAL A 29 5.95 -6.54 -11.27
N SER A 30 6.65 -7.68 -11.18
CA SER A 30 7.84 -7.98 -11.99
C SER A 30 7.54 -7.93 -13.49
N VAL A 31 6.41 -8.51 -13.92
CA VAL A 31 5.95 -8.43 -15.31
C VAL A 31 5.74 -6.98 -15.75
N ILE A 32 5.05 -6.16 -14.94
CA ILE A 32 4.82 -4.74 -15.26
C ILE A 32 6.15 -3.97 -15.35
N VAL A 33 7.05 -4.18 -14.40
CA VAL A 33 8.34 -3.50 -14.31
C VAL A 33 9.27 -3.86 -15.47
N SER A 34 9.13 -5.06 -16.06
CA SER A 34 9.92 -5.49 -17.22
C SER A 34 9.74 -4.60 -18.47
N PHE A 35 8.65 -3.83 -18.53
CA PHE A 35 8.39 -2.86 -19.61
C PHE A 35 9.09 -1.50 -19.39
N TYR A 36 9.72 -1.29 -18.23
CA TYR A 36 10.38 -0.04 -17.88
C TYR A 36 11.91 -0.18 -17.84
N LYS A 37 12.62 0.93 -18.05
CA LYS A 37 14.09 0.94 -17.99
C LYS A 37 14.58 0.74 -16.56
N ALA A 38 15.54 -0.16 -16.36
CA ALA A 38 16.08 -0.50 -15.04
C ALA A 38 16.48 0.71 -14.16
N PRO A 39 17.14 1.78 -14.67
CA PRO A 39 17.46 2.94 -13.84
C PRO A 39 16.22 3.66 -13.27
N ILE A 40 15.12 3.71 -14.03
CA ILE A 40 13.86 4.35 -13.59
C ILE A 40 13.24 3.54 -12.45
N VAL A 41 13.27 2.21 -12.59
CA VAL A 41 12.76 1.28 -11.57
C VAL A 41 13.56 1.39 -10.28
N LEU A 42 14.89 1.43 -10.36
CA LEU A 42 15.75 1.59 -9.19
C LEU A 42 15.47 2.92 -8.45
N ASN A 43 15.30 4.02 -9.19
CA ASN A 43 14.93 5.30 -8.60
C ASN A 43 13.56 5.22 -7.89
N ALA A 44 12.57 4.55 -8.48
CA ALA A 44 11.26 4.37 -7.87
C ALA A 44 11.31 3.55 -6.58
N VAL A 45 12.14 2.49 -6.54
CA VAL A 45 12.33 1.66 -5.34
C VAL A 45 12.98 2.46 -4.22
N VAL A 46 14.04 3.21 -4.50
CA VAL A 46 14.74 4.03 -3.49
C VAL A 46 13.81 5.10 -2.93
N LEU A 47 13.04 5.78 -3.80
CA LEU A 47 12.10 6.82 -3.38
C LEU A 47 10.96 6.24 -2.53
N THR A 48 10.34 5.14 -2.95
CA THR A 48 9.24 4.52 -2.21
C THR A 48 9.71 3.98 -0.85
N ALA A 49 10.88 3.35 -0.79
CA ALA A 49 11.48 2.91 0.47
C ALA A 49 11.78 4.09 1.41
N GLY A 50 12.36 5.19 0.89
CA GLY A 50 12.64 6.39 1.68
C GLY A 50 11.37 7.04 2.24
N ILE A 51 10.35 7.21 1.40
CA ILE A 51 9.04 7.76 1.81
C ILE A 51 8.40 6.86 2.87
N PHE A 52 8.42 5.53 2.66
CA PHE A 52 7.85 4.58 3.61
C PHE A 52 8.52 4.67 4.98
N VAL A 53 9.86 4.63 5.03
CA VAL A 53 10.60 4.74 6.29
C VAL A 53 10.32 6.07 6.98
N PHE A 54 10.38 7.18 6.25
CA PHE A 54 10.14 8.51 6.80
C PHE A 54 8.73 8.65 7.39
N LEU A 55 7.70 8.27 6.63
CA LEU A 55 6.30 8.37 7.07
C LEU A 55 6.00 7.41 8.22
N THR A 56 6.56 6.20 8.21
CA THR A 56 6.41 5.25 9.32
C THR A 56 6.99 5.84 10.61
N LEU A 57 8.23 6.35 10.57
CA LEU A 57 8.87 6.99 11.73
C LEU A 57 8.09 8.21 12.23
N PHE A 58 7.56 9.02 11.29
CA PHE A 58 6.73 10.17 11.62
C PHE A 58 5.40 9.75 12.28
N ALA A 59 4.71 8.74 11.72
CA ALA A 59 3.48 8.17 12.27
C ALA A 59 3.66 7.62 13.69
N CYS A 60 4.85 7.07 13.99
CA CYS A 60 5.19 6.59 15.33
C CYS A 60 5.39 7.71 16.37
N GLN A 61 5.83 8.89 15.95
CA GLN A 61 6.17 10.00 16.86
C GLN A 61 5.04 11.02 17.02
N THR A 62 4.23 11.18 15.99
CA THR A 62 3.19 12.20 15.95
C THR A 62 2.02 11.88 16.89
N LYS A 63 1.48 12.93 17.51
CA LYS A 63 0.25 12.86 18.32
C LYS A 63 -1.02 13.06 17.48
N TYR A 64 -0.88 13.42 16.21
CA TYR A 64 -2.00 13.59 15.31
C TYR A 64 -2.64 12.23 14.99
N ASP A 65 -3.96 12.16 15.04
CA ASP A 65 -4.71 10.94 14.75
C ASP A 65 -5.07 10.83 13.26
N PHE A 66 -4.22 10.14 12.49
CA PHE A 66 -4.48 9.84 11.09
C PHE A 66 -5.56 8.76 10.91
N THR A 67 -5.89 7.96 11.92
CA THR A 67 -6.89 6.88 11.82
C THR A 67 -8.25 7.38 11.34
N SER A 68 -8.60 8.62 11.70
CA SER A 68 -9.83 9.28 11.27
C SER A 68 -9.90 9.53 9.76
N TRP A 69 -8.78 9.39 9.03
CA TRP A 69 -8.72 9.57 7.58
C TRP A 69 -9.19 8.33 6.80
N ALA A 70 -9.38 7.18 7.46
CA ALA A 70 -9.71 5.91 6.81
C ALA A 70 -10.92 5.96 5.85
N PRO A 71 -12.06 6.64 6.16
CA PRO A 71 -13.18 6.74 5.23
C PRO A 71 -12.85 7.54 3.95
N TYR A 72 -12.07 8.62 4.08
CA TYR A 72 -11.64 9.42 2.93
C TYR A 72 -10.66 8.65 2.05
N LEU A 73 -9.74 7.91 2.68
CA LEU A 73 -8.81 7.05 1.96
C LEU A 73 -9.55 5.94 1.19
N PHE A 74 -10.54 5.32 1.81
CA PHE A 74 -11.39 4.33 1.15
C PHE A 74 -12.10 4.91 -0.09
N GLY A 75 -12.66 6.11 0.02
CA GLY A 75 -13.26 6.81 -1.13
C GLY A 75 -12.24 7.14 -2.22
N SER A 76 -11.04 7.60 -1.85
CA SER A 76 -9.97 7.90 -2.80
C SER A 76 -9.46 6.67 -3.54
N LEU A 77 -9.48 5.49 -2.90
CA LEU A 77 -9.09 4.23 -3.51
C LEU A 77 -10.08 3.79 -4.60
N TRP A 78 -11.39 3.99 -4.38
CA TRP A 78 -12.41 3.81 -5.41
C TRP A 78 -12.22 4.78 -6.59
N ALA A 79 -11.85 6.04 -6.32
CA ALA A 79 -11.56 6.99 -7.37
C ALA A 79 -10.36 6.54 -8.24
N LEU A 80 -9.27 6.08 -7.61
CA LEU A 80 -8.13 5.51 -8.32
C LEU A 80 -8.53 4.29 -9.16
N LEU A 81 -9.34 3.38 -8.60
CA LEU A 81 -9.75 2.15 -9.29
C LEU A 81 -10.65 2.44 -10.50
N LEU A 82 -11.66 3.29 -10.34
CA LEU A 82 -12.57 3.65 -11.44
C LEU A 82 -11.84 4.42 -12.54
N PHE A 83 -10.97 5.36 -12.17
CA PHE A 83 -10.16 6.08 -13.13
C PHE A 83 -9.17 5.16 -13.85
N GLY A 84 -8.48 4.27 -13.13
CA GLY A 84 -7.58 3.29 -13.71
C GLY A 84 -8.27 2.32 -14.68
N LEU A 85 -9.50 1.90 -14.36
CA LEU A 85 -10.32 1.08 -15.26
C LEU A 85 -10.70 1.85 -16.52
N MET A 86 -11.11 3.11 -16.39
CA MET A 86 -11.37 3.99 -17.54
C MET A 86 -10.11 4.23 -18.39
N ALA A 87 -8.95 4.41 -17.74
CA ALA A 87 -7.64 4.56 -18.38
C ALA A 87 -7.18 3.34 -19.17
N ALA A 88 -7.67 2.15 -18.85
CA ALA A 88 -7.38 0.95 -19.62
C ALA A 88 -8.05 0.94 -21.01
N PHE A 89 -9.16 1.66 -21.19
CA PHE A 89 -9.93 1.64 -22.45
C PHE A 89 -9.82 2.92 -23.28
N LEU A 90 -9.41 4.04 -22.68
CA LEU A 90 -9.32 5.33 -23.36
C LEU A 90 -7.85 5.76 -23.47
N PRO A 91 -7.42 6.32 -24.62
CA PRO A 91 -6.06 6.83 -24.77
C PRO A 91 -5.88 8.12 -23.97
N TYR A 92 -4.87 8.14 -23.10
CA TYR A 92 -4.47 9.31 -22.32
C TYR A 92 -3.07 9.79 -22.73
N ASN A 93 -2.76 11.05 -22.44
CA ASN A 93 -1.43 11.62 -22.69
C ASN A 93 -0.48 11.37 -21.51
N SER A 94 0.82 11.54 -21.73
CA SER A 94 1.84 11.32 -20.69
C SER A 94 1.68 12.23 -19.47
N THR A 95 1.06 13.41 -19.63
CA THR A 95 0.76 14.30 -18.51
C THR A 95 -0.30 13.71 -17.58
N ALA A 96 -1.35 13.10 -18.14
CA ALA A 96 -2.39 12.44 -17.35
C ALA A 96 -1.83 11.23 -16.60
N GLU A 97 -0.96 10.44 -17.21
CA GLU A 97 -0.27 9.32 -16.54
C GLU A 97 0.59 9.79 -15.37
N LEU A 98 1.34 10.89 -15.55
CA LEU A 98 2.18 11.47 -14.50
C LEU A 98 1.34 11.98 -13.32
N VAL A 99 0.23 12.69 -13.62
CA VAL A 99 -0.69 13.19 -12.59
C VAL A 99 -1.34 12.03 -11.84
N TYR A 100 -1.78 10.99 -12.55
CA TYR A 100 -2.38 9.80 -11.96
C TYR A 100 -1.38 9.07 -11.04
N GLY A 101 -0.16 8.85 -11.51
CA GLY A 101 0.91 8.23 -10.71
C GLY A 101 1.26 9.04 -9.46
N GLY A 102 1.33 10.37 -9.58
CA GLY A 102 1.57 11.28 -8.45
C GLY A 102 0.42 11.25 -7.42
N ALA A 103 -0.82 11.28 -7.89
CA ALA A 103 -2.00 11.18 -7.02
C ALA A 103 -2.04 9.84 -6.29
N ALA A 104 -1.78 8.73 -6.99
CA ALA A 104 -1.68 7.41 -6.38
C ALA A 104 -0.59 7.35 -5.30
N ALA A 105 0.60 7.89 -5.59
CA ALA A 105 1.71 7.93 -4.62
C ALA A 105 1.34 8.71 -3.34
N LEU A 106 0.63 9.85 -3.46
CA LEU A 106 0.16 10.63 -2.32
C LEU A 106 -0.90 9.89 -1.50
N ILE A 107 -1.87 9.27 -2.17
CA ILE A 107 -2.93 8.49 -1.50
C ILE A 107 -2.32 7.31 -0.73
N PHE A 108 -1.44 6.52 -1.37
CA PHE A 108 -0.76 5.41 -0.69
C PHE A 108 0.19 5.89 0.42
N SER A 109 0.78 7.07 0.29
CA SER A 109 1.55 7.70 1.37
C SER A 109 0.67 8.00 2.60
N ALA A 110 -0.55 8.48 2.40
CA ALA A 110 -1.49 8.68 3.49
C ALA A 110 -1.97 7.34 4.11
N TYR A 111 -2.12 6.28 3.31
CA TYR A 111 -2.37 4.93 3.82
C TYR A 111 -1.25 4.44 4.74
N ILE A 112 0.03 4.70 4.42
CA ILE A 112 1.16 4.33 5.31
C ILE A 112 1.00 4.93 6.70
N LEU A 113 0.59 6.20 6.79
CA LEU A 113 0.37 6.87 8.09
C LEU A 113 -0.76 6.20 8.88
N VAL A 114 -1.89 5.93 8.24
CA VAL A 114 -3.06 5.30 8.86
C VAL A 114 -2.76 3.87 9.30
N ASP A 115 -2.15 3.07 8.42
CA ASP A 115 -1.85 1.66 8.67
C ASP A 115 -0.82 1.51 9.78
N THR A 116 0.23 2.35 9.79
CA THR A 116 1.23 2.35 10.88
C THR A 116 0.57 2.66 12.22
N GLN A 117 -0.28 3.68 12.30
CA GLN A 117 -0.97 4.02 13.55
C GLN A 117 -1.99 2.95 13.98
N LEU A 118 -2.68 2.31 13.04
CA LEU A 118 -3.58 1.18 13.34
C LEU A 118 -2.82 -0.02 13.91
N ILE A 119 -1.63 -0.33 13.39
CA ILE A 119 -0.76 -1.38 13.92
C ILE A 119 -0.34 -1.02 15.35
N MET A 120 0.15 0.20 15.57
CA MET A 120 0.57 0.65 16.90
C MET A 120 -0.56 0.62 17.94
N ARG A 121 -1.78 1.01 17.56
CA ARG A 121 -2.94 1.04 18.46
C ARG A 121 -3.54 -0.34 18.73
N LYS A 122 -3.36 -1.31 17.82
CA LYS A 122 -3.85 -2.69 18.01
C LYS A 122 -2.96 -3.54 18.92
N HIS A 123 -1.78 -3.06 19.29
CA HIS A 123 -0.89 -3.73 20.23
C HIS A 123 -0.76 -2.91 21.51
N HIS A 124 -1.86 -2.76 22.26
CA HIS A 124 -1.74 -2.42 23.68
C HIS A 124 -1.26 -3.67 24.43
N VAL A 125 -0.18 -3.52 25.19
CA VAL A 125 0.48 -4.56 26.01
C VAL A 125 -0.48 -5.27 26.99
N GLU A 126 -1.66 -4.69 27.24
CA GLU A 126 -2.67 -5.22 28.16
C GLU A 126 -3.56 -6.35 27.56
N GLU A 127 -3.58 -6.57 26.24
CA GLU A 127 -4.37 -7.66 25.63
C GLU A 127 -3.64 -9.02 25.54
N GLU A 128 -2.37 -9.12 25.91
CA GLU A 128 -1.66 -10.43 26.04
C GLU A 128 -1.88 -11.11 27.40
N ILE A 129 -2.52 -10.44 28.36
CA ILE A 129 -2.67 -10.93 29.75
C ILE A 129 -4.13 -11.10 30.22
N ALA A 130 -5.10 -11.15 29.30
CA ALA A 130 -6.50 -11.44 29.61
C ALA A 130 -7.00 -12.72 28.92
#